data_AF-A0A9P6KYE9-F1
#
_entry.id   AF-A0A9P6KYE9-F1
#
_cell.length_a   1.000
_cell.length_b   1.000
_cell.length_c   1.000
_cell.angle_alpha   90.00
_cell.angle_beta   90.00
_cell.angle_gamma   90.00
#
_symmetry.space_group_name_H-M   'P 1'
#
loop_
_entity.id
_entity.type
_entity.pdbx_description
1 polymer ?
#
loop_
_entity_poly.entity_id
_entity_poly.type
_entity_poly.pdbx_seq_one_letter_code
_entity_poly.pdbx_strand_id
1 'polypeptide(L)'
;MIELESSLEEDFSRNQAMWRVIESVKNLKKKEGVECVFCTQCYPLNTIRDLVKSYSSIVYCVVNHCEDAKTTKNENEDGKINLRDVFEVEMFILQMMVDPENLSVYEAMKGAYEKYEEIRKTLGILSEEYFSNSVSVIECEHDVESLSFRIYKKNREIFQEEELEYLLTVLYLRKEYTRFFRVFKRIPSISLYQYRLALSLTFNEDCDFETSEVLELKSRLVEKEGGSTLLSTMSNFDLLKDIFYIVDLSKEHSKWLEDAKVLFEWNEKVKIWSKNRNDCSGSVDKSMVEESIRARRWDDGWCIYKLGSKGVKEDFHKICILCIKALVDEKDELWVSRLLDVLEAAISMNKVDICCDIIDDLFDRINIIDEKYRFTILSEFIKKVSRMEGDEKVVNHIIRVISRLCRTCNGTEACEFCVDHVTSIYNEWKRNNTGGFFFKHHSKYETEIFENMMDLYCTIEDSNKFVGVCRDLVENDTKINKEMSKRIQNVHNKTCNNCCKNPTETRSNNQELLSHLFDSTNE
;
A
#
# COMPACT_ATOMS: atom_id res chain seq x y z
N MET A 1 2.57 -26.92 -12.35
CA MET A 1 2.68 -27.88 -13.48
C MET A 1 2.00 -27.27 -14.70
N ILE A 2 2.45 -26.08 -15.10
CA ILE A 2 2.23 -25.58 -16.46
C ILE A 2 3.08 -26.49 -17.32
N GLU A 3 2.47 -27.25 -18.22
CA GLU A 3 3.22 -28.13 -19.09
C GLU A 3 4.26 -27.31 -19.85
N LEU A 4 5.51 -27.78 -19.83
CA LEU A 4 6.64 -27.32 -20.64
C LEU A 4 6.37 -27.34 -22.16
N GLU A 5 5.16 -27.78 -22.53
CA GLU A 5 4.52 -27.83 -23.83
C GLU A 5 3.46 -26.73 -24.02
N SER A 6 3.42 -25.68 -23.17
CA SER A 6 2.57 -24.52 -23.48
C SER A 6 3.00 -23.99 -24.84
N SER A 7 2.17 -24.21 -25.86
CA SER A 7 2.52 -23.87 -27.21
C SER A 7 2.71 -22.37 -27.30
N LEU A 8 3.72 -21.91 -28.03
CA LEU A 8 3.82 -20.50 -28.40
C LEU A 8 2.64 -20.07 -29.32
N GLU A 9 1.66 -20.94 -29.59
CA GLU A 9 0.52 -20.67 -30.48
C GLU A 9 -0.39 -19.56 -29.93
N GLU A 10 -0.43 -19.34 -28.61
CA GLU A 10 -1.19 -18.24 -28.00
C GLU A 10 -0.55 -16.85 -28.25
N ASP A 11 0.72 -16.79 -28.71
CA ASP A 11 1.51 -15.57 -28.88
C ASP A 11 2.03 -15.37 -30.32
N PHE A 12 1.13 -15.58 -31.29
CA PHE A 12 1.41 -15.55 -32.74
C PHE A 12 2.23 -14.36 -33.23
N SER A 13 2.01 -13.14 -32.69
CA SER A 13 2.75 -11.94 -33.12
C SER A 13 4.23 -11.98 -32.72
N ARG A 14 4.57 -12.58 -31.57
CA ARG A 14 5.93 -12.64 -31.02
C ARG A 14 6.78 -13.68 -31.73
N ASN A 15 6.18 -14.81 -32.11
CA ASN A 15 6.81 -15.79 -33.00
C ASN A 15 7.17 -15.16 -34.35
N GLN A 16 6.28 -14.33 -34.90
CA GLN A 16 6.58 -13.63 -36.15
C GLN A 16 7.74 -12.63 -36.00
N ALA A 17 7.80 -11.87 -34.89
CA ALA A 17 8.93 -10.99 -34.62
C ALA A 17 10.25 -11.77 -34.58
N MET A 18 10.27 -12.92 -33.88
CA MET A 18 11.45 -13.78 -33.84
C MET A 18 11.83 -14.34 -35.22
N TRP A 19 10.85 -14.79 -36.03
CA TRP A 19 11.11 -15.23 -37.40
C TRP A 19 11.71 -14.13 -38.26
N ARG A 20 11.19 -12.89 -38.17
CA ARG A 20 11.75 -11.73 -38.88
C ARG A 20 13.18 -11.41 -38.45
N VAL A 21 13.50 -11.54 -37.15
CA VAL A 21 14.87 -11.39 -36.65
C VAL A 21 15.77 -12.50 -37.19
N ILE A 22 15.32 -13.75 -37.16
CA ILE A 22 16.07 -14.90 -37.70
C ILE A 22 16.42 -14.67 -39.17
N GLU A 23 15.43 -14.31 -39.99
CA GLU A 23 15.58 -14.05 -41.41
C GLU A 23 16.55 -12.89 -41.67
N SER A 24 16.35 -11.76 -40.98
CA SER A 24 17.22 -10.59 -41.09
C SER A 24 18.68 -10.92 -40.75
N VAL A 25 18.90 -11.67 -39.67
CA VAL A 25 20.26 -12.06 -39.27
C VAL A 25 20.86 -13.06 -40.25
N LYS A 26 20.08 -13.99 -40.82
CA LYS A 26 20.59 -14.92 -41.86
C LYS A 26 21.05 -14.18 -43.12
N ASN A 27 20.37 -13.10 -43.49
CA ASN A 27 20.68 -12.29 -44.66
C ASN A 27 21.88 -11.35 -44.47
N LEU A 28 22.36 -11.16 -43.23
CA LEU A 28 23.57 -10.38 -42.98
C LEU A 28 24.83 -11.04 -43.56
N LYS A 29 25.75 -10.22 -44.06
CA LYS A 29 27.06 -10.67 -44.54
C LYS A 29 27.85 -11.38 -43.44
N LYS A 30 28.42 -12.53 -43.82
CA LYS A 30 29.10 -13.49 -42.93
C LYS A 30 30.61 -13.48 -43.17
N LYS A 31 31.39 -13.56 -42.10
CA LYS A 31 32.85 -13.76 -42.18
C LYS A 31 33.14 -15.16 -42.70
N GLU A 32 34.06 -15.26 -43.66
CA GLU A 32 34.53 -16.56 -44.15
C GLU A 32 35.27 -17.34 -43.05
N GLY A 33 35.16 -18.67 -43.07
CA GLY A 33 35.89 -19.57 -42.17
C GLY A 33 35.38 -19.66 -40.74
N VAL A 34 34.22 -19.06 -40.42
CA VAL A 34 33.59 -19.16 -39.09
C VAL A 34 32.47 -20.19 -39.13
N GLU A 35 32.62 -21.28 -38.39
CA GLU A 35 31.52 -22.24 -38.17
C GLU A 35 30.49 -21.63 -37.21
N CYS A 36 29.26 -21.48 -37.69
CA CYS A 36 28.18 -20.89 -36.92
C CYS A 36 26.95 -21.80 -36.95
N VAL A 37 26.64 -22.39 -35.79
CA VAL A 37 25.49 -23.28 -35.58
C VAL A 37 24.16 -22.60 -35.95
N PHE A 38 24.05 -21.29 -35.76
CA PHE A 38 22.87 -20.53 -36.18
C PHE A 38 22.64 -20.54 -37.71
N CYS A 39 23.71 -20.47 -38.50
CA CYS A 39 23.61 -20.40 -39.94
C CYS A 39 23.31 -21.75 -40.59
N THR A 40 23.65 -22.86 -39.91
CA THR A 40 23.53 -24.22 -40.45
C THR A 40 22.30 -24.97 -39.94
N GLN A 41 21.75 -24.61 -38.78
CA GLN A 41 20.59 -25.28 -38.20
C GLN A 41 19.26 -24.59 -38.53
N CYS A 42 18.20 -25.40 -38.60
CA CYS A 42 16.83 -24.93 -38.52
C CYS A 42 16.39 -24.91 -37.05
N TYR A 43 15.79 -23.80 -36.64
CA TYR A 43 15.29 -23.64 -35.28
C TYR A 43 13.76 -23.71 -35.35
N PRO A 44 13.12 -24.78 -34.84
CA PRO A 44 11.68 -24.74 -34.60
C PRO A 44 11.40 -23.63 -33.57
N LEU A 45 10.22 -23.01 -33.60
CA LEU A 45 9.79 -22.03 -32.58
C LEU A 45 8.48 -22.51 -31.95
N ASN A 46 8.51 -23.74 -31.44
CA ASN A 46 7.31 -24.40 -30.92
C ASN A 46 7.19 -24.20 -29.39
N THR A 47 8.32 -24.05 -28.71
CA THR A 47 8.40 -23.95 -27.25
C THR A 47 9.23 -22.74 -26.79
N ILE A 48 9.04 -22.29 -25.55
CA ILE A 48 9.88 -21.27 -24.90
C ILE A 48 11.37 -21.66 -24.93
N ARG A 49 11.67 -22.95 -24.76
CA ARG A 49 13.03 -23.50 -24.90
C ARG A 49 13.64 -23.20 -26.26
N ASP A 50 12.87 -23.42 -27.32
CA ASP A 50 13.35 -23.18 -28.67
C ASP A 50 13.63 -21.69 -28.92
N LEU A 51 12.77 -20.81 -28.39
CA LEU A 51 12.94 -19.37 -28.49
C LEU A 51 14.28 -18.92 -27.87
N VAL A 52 14.56 -19.33 -26.63
CA VAL A 52 15.79 -18.92 -25.92
C VAL A 52 17.02 -19.47 -26.62
N LYS A 53 16.99 -20.75 -27.05
CA LYS A 53 18.09 -21.35 -27.82
C LYS A 53 18.35 -20.59 -29.13
N SER A 54 17.28 -20.24 -29.83
CA SER A 54 17.35 -19.47 -31.08
C SER A 54 17.94 -18.08 -30.83
N TYR A 55 17.46 -17.39 -29.79
CA TYR A 55 17.93 -16.05 -29.42
C TYR A 55 19.42 -16.05 -29.08
N SER A 56 19.87 -16.95 -28.22
CA SER A 56 21.30 -17.04 -27.88
C SER A 56 22.17 -17.37 -29.09
N SER A 57 21.68 -18.23 -30.01
CA SER A 57 22.37 -18.56 -31.25
C SER A 57 22.45 -17.35 -32.21
N ILE A 58 21.39 -16.54 -32.27
CA ILE A 58 21.36 -15.27 -33.00
C ILE A 58 22.41 -14.31 -32.43
N VAL A 59 22.42 -14.11 -31.11
CA VAL A 59 23.39 -13.23 -30.44
C VAL A 59 24.82 -13.66 -30.76
N TYR A 60 25.12 -14.95 -30.64
CA TYR A 60 26.44 -15.49 -31.02
C TYR A 60 26.79 -15.18 -32.49
N CYS A 61 25.84 -15.42 -33.40
CA CYS A 61 26.05 -15.16 -34.82
C CYS A 61 26.32 -13.69 -35.10
N VAL A 62 25.54 -12.78 -34.50
CA VAL A 62 25.73 -11.33 -34.66
C VAL A 62 27.08 -10.91 -34.13
N VAL A 63 27.50 -11.37 -32.94
CA VAL A 63 28.76 -10.96 -32.32
C VAL A 63 29.97 -11.49 -33.08
N ASN A 64 29.99 -12.79 -33.39
CA ASN A 64 31.21 -13.47 -33.83
C ASN A 64 31.28 -13.63 -35.35
N HIS A 65 30.15 -13.93 -36.01
CA HIS A 65 30.11 -14.34 -37.41
C HIS A 65 29.72 -13.22 -38.37
N CYS A 66 28.79 -12.34 -37.99
CA CYS A 66 28.38 -11.23 -38.85
C CYS A 66 29.50 -10.18 -38.96
N GLU A 67 29.75 -9.74 -40.20
CA GLU A 67 30.63 -8.60 -40.46
C GLU A 67 30.05 -7.31 -39.86
N ASP A 68 30.91 -6.31 -39.61
CA ASP A 68 30.43 -5.03 -39.11
C ASP A 68 29.63 -4.31 -40.20
N ALA A 69 28.40 -3.91 -39.89
CA ALA A 69 27.45 -3.30 -40.82
C ALA A 69 27.87 -1.92 -41.39
N LYS A 70 29.15 -1.51 -41.22
CA LYS A 70 29.69 -0.25 -41.77
C LYS A 70 29.80 -0.26 -43.30
N THR A 71 29.67 -1.41 -43.95
CA THR A 71 29.93 -1.59 -45.39
C THR A 71 28.70 -1.58 -46.30
N THR A 72 27.47 -1.43 -45.77
CA THR A 72 26.24 -1.51 -46.59
C THR A 72 25.40 -0.23 -46.52
N LYS A 73 26.02 0.94 -46.65
CA LYS A 73 25.25 2.20 -46.80
C LYS A 73 24.58 2.36 -48.18
N ASN A 74 24.85 1.50 -49.17
CA ASN A 74 24.46 1.76 -50.56
C ASN A 74 23.75 0.64 -51.35
N GLU A 75 23.49 -0.55 -50.81
CA GLU A 75 22.88 -1.61 -51.64
C GLU A 75 21.80 -2.37 -50.85
N ASN A 76 20.55 -2.05 -51.19
CA ASN A 76 19.27 -2.71 -50.85
C ASN A 76 18.86 -2.71 -49.37
N GLU A 77 17.58 -2.42 -49.12
CA GLU A 77 16.92 -2.55 -47.80
C GLU A 77 16.92 -4.01 -47.28
N ASP A 78 17.22 -4.97 -48.15
CA ASP A 78 17.37 -6.41 -47.89
C ASP A 78 18.64 -6.70 -47.06
N GLY A 79 18.60 -6.36 -45.77
CA GLY A 79 19.69 -6.67 -44.84
C GLY A 79 19.74 -5.85 -43.55
N LYS A 80 18.81 -4.91 -43.31
CA LYS A 80 18.75 -4.21 -42.01
C LYS A 80 17.97 -5.07 -41.01
N ILE A 81 18.57 -5.34 -39.85
CA ILE A 81 17.82 -5.91 -38.72
C ILE A 81 16.82 -4.85 -38.24
N ASN A 82 15.54 -5.20 -38.22
CA ASN A 82 14.50 -4.38 -37.63
C ASN A 82 14.64 -4.37 -36.10
N LEU A 83 15.07 -3.23 -35.55
CA LEU A 83 15.32 -3.10 -34.11
C LEU A 83 14.04 -3.13 -33.27
N ARG A 84 12.88 -2.85 -33.87
CA ARG A 84 11.58 -3.04 -33.21
C ARG A 84 11.29 -4.51 -32.97
N ASP A 85 11.54 -5.37 -33.96
CA ASP A 85 11.34 -6.82 -33.80
C ASP A 85 12.32 -7.39 -32.76
N VAL A 86 13.57 -6.90 -32.74
CA VAL A 86 14.54 -7.24 -31.69
C VAL A 86 14.04 -6.84 -30.31
N PHE A 87 13.52 -5.61 -30.18
CA PHE A 87 12.96 -5.11 -28.93
C PHE A 87 11.76 -5.95 -28.46
N GLU A 88 10.82 -6.29 -29.34
CA GLU A 88 9.66 -7.14 -28.99
C GLU A 88 10.11 -8.52 -28.47
N VAL A 89 11.12 -9.13 -29.09
CA VAL A 89 11.69 -10.41 -28.65
C VAL A 89 12.40 -10.25 -27.30
N GLU A 90 13.22 -9.21 -27.13
CA GLU A 90 13.93 -8.95 -25.86
C GLU A 90 12.95 -8.67 -24.72
N MET A 91 11.91 -7.87 -24.95
CA MET A 91 10.86 -7.59 -23.97
C MET A 91 10.13 -8.86 -23.54
N PHE A 92 9.83 -9.76 -24.47
CA PHE A 92 9.21 -11.04 -24.14
C PHE A 92 10.13 -11.93 -23.30
N ILE A 93 11.42 -12.01 -23.64
CA ILE A 93 12.40 -12.75 -22.85
C ILE A 93 12.52 -12.14 -21.44
N LEU A 94 12.63 -10.82 -21.35
CA LEU A 94 12.72 -10.10 -20.08
C LEU A 94 11.47 -10.29 -19.21
N GLN A 95 10.27 -10.35 -19.80
CA GLN A 95 9.03 -10.64 -19.06
C GLN A 95 9.05 -12.00 -18.34
N MET A 96 9.85 -12.95 -18.84
CA MET A 96 10.03 -14.25 -18.20
C MET A 96 11.16 -14.29 -17.16
N MET A 97 12.04 -13.28 -17.17
CA MET A 97 13.32 -13.31 -16.44
C MET A 97 13.45 -12.26 -15.35
N VAL A 98 12.98 -11.04 -15.62
CA VAL A 98 13.10 -9.90 -14.71
C VAL A 98 12.29 -10.21 -13.46
N ASP A 99 12.95 -10.10 -12.30
CA ASP A 99 12.22 -9.99 -11.05
C ASP A 99 11.33 -8.75 -11.17
N PRO A 100 10.00 -8.91 -11.07
CA PRO A 100 9.11 -7.78 -11.16
C PRO A 100 9.52 -6.76 -10.13
N GLU A 101 9.66 -5.50 -10.54
CA GLU A 101 9.59 -4.43 -9.57
C GLU A 101 8.19 -4.55 -8.99
N ASN A 102 8.06 -5.05 -7.76
CA ASN A 102 6.78 -5.08 -7.07
C ASN A 102 6.39 -3.63 -6.77
N LEU A 103 5.91 -2.92 -7.80
CA LEU A 103 5.53 -1.51 -7.74
C LEU A 103 4.27 -1.31 -6.91
N SER A 104 3.52 -2.40 -6.68
CA SER A 104 2.37 -2.39 -5.80
C SER A 104 2.40 -3.55 -4.81
N VAL A 105 1.91 -3.26 -3.61
CA VAL A 105 1.63 -4.27 -2.60
C VAL A 105 0.60 -5.28 -3.10
N TYR A 106 -0.34 -4.83 -3.93
CA TYR A 106 -1.38 -5.68 -4.52
C TYR A 106 -0.82 -6.79 -5.42
N GLU A 107 0.10 -6.44 -6.33
CA GLU A 107 0.71 -7.42 -7.23
C GLU A 107 1.60 -8.40 -6.48
N ALA A 108 2.38 -7.89 -5.52
CA ALA A 108 3.18 -8.73 -4.62
C ALA A 108 2.31 -9.72 -3.83
N MET A 109 1.13 -9.30 -3.34
CA MET A 109 0.20 -10.18 -2.62
C MET A 109 -0.44 -11.26 -3.51
N LYS A 110 -0.64 -10.97 -4.80
CA LYS A 110 -1.32 -11.88 -5.72
C LYS A 110 -0.45 -13.02 -6.23
N GLY A 111 0.85 -13.01 -5.95
CA GLY A 111 1.76 -14.04 -6.46
C GLY A 111 1.76 -14.10 -8.00
N ALA A 112 1.52 -12.96 -8.67
CA ALA A 112 1.32 -12.89 -10.13
C ALA A 112 2.51 -13.47 -10.93
N TYR A 113 3.64 -13.67 -10.27
CA TYR A 113 4.91 -14.05 -10.87
C TYR A 113 5.43 -15.43 -10.45
N GLU A 114 4.70 -16.19 -9.62
CA GLU A 114 5.05 -17.58 -9.29
C GLU A 114 5.18 -18.45 -10.56
N LYS A 115 4.33 -18.19 -11.57
CA LYS A 115 4.40 -18.85 -12.88
C LYS A 115 5.74 -18.63 -13.61
N TYR A 116 6.42 -17.50 -13.38
CA TYR A 116 7.70 -17.21 -14.00
C TYR A 116 8.88 -17.82 -13.22
N GLU A 117 8.72 -18.15 -11.93
CA GLU A 117 9.78 -18.85 -11.19
C GLU A 117 10.03 -20.27 -11.74
N GLU A 118 8.98 -21.02 -12.09
CA GLU A 118 9.13 -22.34 -12.73
C GLU A 118 9.85 -22.20 -14.10
N ILE A 119 9.51 -21.15 -14.87
CA ILE A 119 10.14 -20.85 -16.16
C ILE A 119 11.62 -20.49 -15.96
N ARG A 120 11.97 -19.63 -14.98
CA ARG A 120 13.36 -19.26 -14.68
C ARG A 120 14.22 -20.44 -14.25
N LYS A 121 13.71 -21.29 -13.35
CA LYS A 121 14.39 -22.54 -12.97
C LYS A 121 14.66 -23.43 -14.17
N THR A 122 13.69 -23.52 -15.07
CA THR A 122 13.83 -24.28 -16.32
C THR A 122 14.88 -23.65 -17.24
N LEU A 123 14.88 -22.32 -17.41
CA LEU A 123 15.90 -21.62 -18.21
C LEU A 123 17.31 -21.83 -17.66
N GLY A 124 17.48 -21.87 -16.34
CA GLY A 124 18.74 -22.21 -15.68
C GLY A 124 19.25 -23.60 -16.11
N ILE A 125 18.41 -24.63 -15.97
CA ILE A 125 18.73 -26.02 -16.38
C ILE A 125 19.09 -26.09 -17.87
N LEU A 126 18.31 -25.40 -18.71
CA LEU A 126 18.52 -25.40 -20.16
C LEU A 126 19.83 -24.70 -20.56
N SER A 127 20.22 -23.64 -19.85
CA SER A 127 21.52 -22.99 -20.06
C SER A 127 22.68 -23.96 -19.82
N GLU A 128 22.63 -24.72 -18.72
CA GLU A 128 23.66 -25.71 -18.38
C GLU A 128 23.79 -26.80 -19.44
N GLU A 129 22.68 -27.31 -19.96
CA GLU A 129 22.65 -28.36 -20.98
C GLU A 129 23.26 -27.90 -22.32
N TYR A 130 22.91 -26.70 -22.78
CA TYR A 130 23.30 -26.19 -24.11
C TYR A 130 24.66 -25.49 -24.13
N PHE A 131 25.08 -24.91 -23.01
CA PHE A 131 26.31 -24.16 -22.90
C PHE A 131 27.24 -24.81 -21.88
N SER A 132 27.50 -26.11 -22.03
CA SER A 132 28.25 -26.98 -21.10
C SER A 132 29.70 -26.54 -20.77
N ASN A 133 30.16 -25.41 -21.33
CA ASN A 133 31.44 -24.74 -21.06
C ASN A 133 31.30 -23.24 -20.74
N SER A 134 30.09 -22.71 -20.58
CA SER A 134 29.84 -21.32 -20.18
C SER A 134 29.60 -21.25 -18.68
N VAL A 135 30.17 -20.23 -18.04
CA VAL A 135 30.29 -20.11 -16.58
C VAL A 135 28.97 -19.68 -15.90
N SER A 136 27.90 -19.44 -16.65
CA SER A 136 26.67 -18.84 -16.15
C SER A 136 25.44 -19.69 -16.46
N VAL A 137 24.93 -20.37 -15.44
CA VAL A 137 23.50 -20.72 -15.36
C VAL A 137 22.72 -19.42 -15.57
N ILE A 138 21.70 -19.42 -16.42
CA ILE A 138 20.84 -18.22 -16.54
C ILE A 138 20.00 -18.16 -15.27
N GLU A 139 20.39 -17.30 -14.33
CA GLU A 139 19.73 -17.09 -13.04
C GLU A 139 18.98 -15.76 -13.03
N CYS A 140 19.45 -14.76 -13.78
CA CYS A 140 18.88 -13.41 -13.83
C CYS A 140 18.94 -12.77 -15.22
N GLU A 141 18.26 -11.63 -15.39
CA GLU A 141 18.19 -10.86 -16.63
C GLU A 141 19.57 -10.41 -17.18
N HIS A 142 20.59 -10.31 -16.32
CA HIS A 142 21.96 -9.98 -16.73
C HIS A 142 22.66 -11.13 -17.47
N ASP A 143 22.26 -12.38 -17.25
CA ASP A 143 22.95 -13.56 -17.82
C ASP A 143 22.64 -13.77 -19.31
N VAL A 144 21.46 -13.33 -19.77
CA VAL A 144 21.10 -13.37 -21.20
C VAL A 144 21.66 -12.14 -21.87
N GLU A 145 22.60 -12.25 -22.80
CA GLU A 145 23.19 -11.07 -23.45
C GLU A 145 22.21 -10.33 -24.38
N SER A 146 22.18 -8.98 -24.32
CA SER A 146 21.28 -8.16 -25.16
C SER A 146 21.75 -8.06 -26.62
N LEU A 147 20.91 -8.55 -27.53
CA LEU A 147 21.07 -8.44 -28.98
C LEU A 147 21.09 -6.97 -29.44
N SER A 148 20.17 -6.14 -28.95
CA SER A 148 20.11 -4.71 -29.35
C SER A 148 21.39 -3.97 -28.98
N PHE A 149 21.95 -4.22 -27.78
CA PHE A 149 23.23 -3.65 -27.37
C PHE A 149 24.41 -4.15 -28.23
N ARG A 150 24.42 -5.43 -28.61
CA ARG A 150 25.47 -5.98 -29.49
C ARG A 150 25.42 -5.38 -30.89
N ILE A 151 24.23 -5.17 -31.44
CA ILE A 151 24.04 -4.45 -32.72
C ILE A 151 24.53 -3.01 -32.59
N TYR A 152 24.17 -2.30 -31.50
CA TYR A 152 24.64 -0.94 -31.23
C TYR A 152 26.17 -0.84 -31.16
N LYS A 153 26.83 -1.78 -30.49
CA LYS A 153 28.30 -1.80 -30.38
C LYS A 153 28.98 -1.94 -31.75
N LYS A 154 28.39 -2.70 -32.67
CA LYS A 154 28.92 -2.90 -34.03
C LYS A 154 28.70 -1.71 -34.93
N ASN A 155 27.51 -1.11 -34.88
CA ASN A 155 27.19 0.02 -35.74
C ASN A 155 26.24 1.02 -35.08
N ARG A 156 26.78 1.87 -34.22
CA ARG A 156 26.02 2.91 -33.52
C ARG A 156 25.32 3.92 -34.45
N GLU A 157 25.82 4.14 -35.66
CA GLU A 157 25.34 5.19 -36.57
C GLU A 157 24.00 4.85 -37.21
N ILE A 158 23.55 3.59 -37.12
CA ILE A 158 22.25 3.16 -37.69
C ILE A 158 21.08 3.46 -36.77
N PHE A 159 21.34 3.74 -35.49
CA PHE A 159 20.31 3.92 -34.49
C PHE A 159 19.69 5.31 -34.62
N GLN A 160 18.40 5.33 -34.96
CA GLN A 160 17.53 6.49 -34.86
C GLN A 160 17.12 6.74 -33.40
N GLU A 161 16.52 7.90 -33.14
CA GLU A 161 16.10 8.32 -31.80
C GLU A 161 15.19 7.29 -31.11
N GLU A 162 14.19 6.77 -31.82
CA GLU A 162 13.28 5.74 -31.31
C GLU A 162 13.98 4.40 -31.03
N GLU A 163 14.92 4.01 -31.90
CA GLU A 163 15.71 2.79 -31.73
C GLU A 163 16.64 2.89 -30.51
N LEU A 164 17.07 4.11 -30.14
CA LEU A 164 17.80 4.36 -28.88
C LEU A 164 16.89 4.26 -27.66
N GLU A 165 15.61 4.66 -27.77
CA GLU A 165 14.63 4.47 -26.69
C GLU A 165 14.47 2.97 -26.40
N TYR A 166 14.23 2.14 -27.42
CA TYR A 166 14.16 0.67 -27.27
C TYR A 166 15.37 0.09 -26.54
N LEU A 167 16.59 0.45 -26.97
CA LEU A 167 17.82 -0.02 -26.35
C LEU A 167 17.93 0.42 -24.89
N LEU A 168 17.66 1.69 -24.60
CA LEU A 168 17.72 2.21 -23.23
C LEU A 168 16.68 1.55 -22.33
N THR A 169 15.46 1.29 -22.82
CA THR A 169 14.42 0.55 -22.09
C THR A 169 14.86 -0.87 -21.74
N VAL A 170 15.46 -1.60 -22.69
CA VAL A 170 16.00 -2.95 -22.45
C VAL A 170 17.11 -2.91 -21.39
N LEU A 171 18.07 -1.99 -21.52
CA LEU A 171 19.16 -1.85 -20.56
C LEU A 171 18.67 -1.40 -19.17
N TYR A 172 17.61 -0.59 -19.11
CA TYR A 172 16.94 -0.17 -17.88
C TYR A 172 16.33 -1.35 -17.14
N LEU A 173 15.50 -2.13 -17.81
CA LEU A 173 14.85 -3.32 -17.24
C LEU A 173 15.86 -4.34 -16.75
N ARG A 174 17.00 -4.43 -17.44
CA ARG A 174 18.12 -5.29 -17.07
C ARG A 174 19.02 -4.70 -16.00
N LYS A 175 18.75 -3.49 -15.51
CA LYS A 175 19.59 -2.80 -14.52
C LYS A 175 21.08 -2.75 -14.92
N GLU A 176 21.37 -2.60 -16.22
CA GLU A 176 22.73 -2.55 -16.75
C GLU A 176 23.29 -1.12 -16.72
N TYR A 177 23.44 -0.54 -15.52
CA TYR A 177 23.76 0.89 -15.31
C TYR A 177 24.94 1.38 -16.16
N THR A 178 26.08 0.69 -16.10
CA THR A 178 27.29 1.08 -16.86
C THR A 178 27.07 1.11 -18.37
N ARG A 179 26.35 0.12 -18.92
CA ARG A 179 26.09 0.04 -20.36
C ARG A 179 25.03 1.07 -20.76
N PHE A 180 23.99 1.24 -19.96
CA PHE A 180 22.95 2.27 -20.13
C PHE A 180 23.59 3.66 -20.22
N PHE A 181 24.34 4.09 -19.20
CA PHE A 181 24.92 5.43 -19.16
C PHE A 181 25.99 5.65 -20.22
N ARG A 182 26.68 4.59 -20.67
CA ARG A 182 27.62 4.67 -21.81
C ARG A 182 26.91 4.99 -23.13
N VAL A 183 25.71 4.44 -23.35
CA VAL A 183 24.88 4.76 -24.51
C VAL A 183 24.30 6.17 -24.34
N PHE A 184 23.62 6.41 -23.22
CA PHE A 184 22.92 7.65 -22.90
C PHE A 184 23.81 8.91 -23.00
N LYS A 185 25.00 8.91 -22.37
CA LYS A 185 25.90 10.07 -22.39
C LYS A 185 26.35 10.45 -23.81
N ARG A 186 26.27 9.53 -24.78
CA ARG A 186 26.66 9.75 -26.19
C ARG A 186 25.53 10.29 -27.08
N ILE A 187 24.28 10.32 -26.61
CA ILE A 187 23.11 10.75 -27.39
C ILE A 187 23.06 12.28 -27.49
N PRO A 188 23.37 12.92 -28.63
CA PRO A 188 23.55 14.37 -28.69
C PRO A 188 22.32 15.15 -28.20
N SER A 189 21.13 14.68 -28.58
CA SER A 189 19.81 15.28 -28.31
C SER A 189 18.95 14.27 -27.56
N ILE A 190 18.56 14.57 -26.33
CA ILE A 190 17.92 13.62 -25.41
C ILE A 190 16.41 13.89 -25.36
N SER A 191 15.60 12.84 -25.50
CA SER A 191 14.15 12.94 -25.32
C SER A 191 13.77 13.00 -23.83
N LEU A 192 12.59 13.54 -23.51
CA LEU A 192 12.11 13.57 -22.11
C LEU A 192 11.98 12.17 -21.51
N TYR A 193 11.59 11.18 -22.33
CA TYR A 193 11.53 9.78 -21.93
C TYR A 193 12.91 9.25 -21.52
N GLN A 194 13.91 9.40 -22.40
CA GLN A 194 15.28 8.96 -22.14
C GLN A 194 15.88 9.64 -20.89
N TYR A 195 15.63 10.94 -20.75
CA TYR A 195 16.12 11.72 -19.63
C TYR A 195 15.54 11.26 -18.28
N ARG A 196 14.23 11.03 -18.24
CA ARG A 196 13.55 10.56 -17.03
C ARG A 196 13.89 9.12 -16.68
N LEU A 197 14.04 8.26 -17.69
CA LEU A 197 14.53 6.89 -17.54
C LEU A 197 15.96 6.86 -16.96
N ALA A 198 16.83 7.78 -17.40
CA ALA A 198 18.17 7.91 -16.84
C ALA A 198 18.15 8.39 -15.40
N LEU A 199 17.31 9.39 -15.07
CA LEU A 199 17.16 9.88 -13.71
C LEU A 199 16.62 8.81 -12.76
N SER A 200 15.63 8.02 -13.19
CA SER A 200 15.05 6.98 -12.35
C SER A 200 16.05 5.88 -11.99
N LEU A 201 17.00 5.55 -12.88
CA LEU A 201 18.10 4.63 -12.54
C LEU A 201 18.96 5.14 -11.39
N THR A 202 19.19 6.45 -11.28
CA THR A 202 20.04 7.03 -10.21
C THR A 202 19.42 6.95 -8.83
N PHE A 203 18.15 6.55 -8.70
CA PHE A 203 17.51 6.32 -7.39
C PHE A 203 17.78 4.93 -6.83
N ASN A 204 18.35 4.01 -7.63
CA ASN A 204 18.74 2.70 -7.16
C ASN A 204 20.07 2.79 -6.40
N GLU A 205 20.15 2.14 -5.23
CA GLU A 205 21.36 2.12 -4.40
C GLU A 205 22.56 1.49 -5.13
N ASP A 206 22.31 0.52 -6.02
CA ASP A 206 23.33 -0.18 -6.81
C ASP A 206 23.83 0.63 -8.03
N CYS A 207 23.28 1.83 -8.27
CA CYS A 207 23.68 2.66 -9.40
C CYS A 207 24.85 3.58 -9.04
N ASP A 208 26.02 3.32 -9.62
CA ASP A 208 27.23 4.14 -9.41
C ASP A 208 27.14 5.58 -9.97
N PHE A 209 26.06 5.94 -10.66
CA PHE A 209 25.91 7.26 -11.29
C PHE A 209 25.06 8.19 -10.42
N GLU A 210 25.60 9.36 -10.09
CA GLU A 210 24.88 10.34 -9.28
C GLU A 210 23.73 11.01 -10.04
N THR A 211 22.64 11.32 -9.34
CA THR A 211 21.53 12.11 -9.89
C THR A 211 21.99 13.48 -10.41
N SER A 212 22.97 14.11 -9.74
CA SER A 212 23.60 15.38 -10.13
C SER A 212 24.15 15.32 -11.56
N GLU A 213 24.88 14.26 -11.92
CA GLU A 213 25.47 14.07 -13.24
C GLU A 213 24.42 14.03 -14.35
N VAL A 214 23.26 13.43 -14.07
CA VAL A 214 22.17 13.34 -15.05
C VAL A 214 21.45 14.68 -15.17
N LEU A 215 21.23 15.39 -14.05
CA LEU A 215 20.60 16.71 -14.04
C LEU A 215 21.39 17.74 -14.86
N GLU A 216 22.72 17.68 -14.89
CA GLU A 216 23.56 18.55 -15.74
C GLU A 216 23.28 18.37 -17.24
N LEU A 217 22.83 17.18 -17.65
CA LEU A 217 22.50 16.87 -19.03
C LEU A 217 21.13 17.41 -19.47
N LYS A 218 20.39 18.08 -18.58
CA LYS A 218 19.10 18.73 -18.89
C LYS A 218 19.20 19.71 -20.06
N SER A 219 20.36 20.35 -20.24
CA SER A 219 20.61 21.27 -21.36
C SER A 219 20.54 20.61 -22.76
N ARG A 220 20.65 19.27 -22.83
CA ARG A 220 20.55 18.49 -24.07
C ARG A 220 19.13 18.02 -24.37
N LEU A 221 18.18 18.33 -23.48
CA LEU A 221 16.77 17.98 -23.65
C LEU A 221 16.21 18.73 -24.87
N VAL A 222 15.57 18.00 -25.77
CA VAL A 222 14.84 18.62 -26.88
C VAL A 222 13.37 18.75 -26.51
N GLU A 223 12.85 19.97 -26.49
CA GLU A 223 11.41 20.23 -26.36
C GLU A 223 10.73 19.88 -27.69
N LYS A 224 10.32 18.61 -27.86
CA LYS A 224 9.41 18.21 -28.94
C LYS A 224 7.99 18.14 -28.40
N GLU A 225 7.07 18.81 -29.09
CA GLU A 225 5.63 18.61 -28.93
C GLU A 225 5.25 17.24 -29.51
N GLY A 226 5.40 16.18 -28.72
CA GLY A 226 5.04 14.83 -29.11
C GLY A 226 5.55 13.82 -28.10
N GLY A 227 4.65 13.05 -27.50
CA GLY A 227 5.00 11.98 -26.57
C GLY A 227 5.91 10.92 -27.23
N SER A 228 6.64 10.17 -26.41
CA SER A 228 7.48 9.04 -26.83
C SER A 228 6.76 8.13 -27.83
N THR A 229 7.33 7.87 -29.00
CA THR A 229 6.75 6.99 -30.04
C THR A 229 6.44 5.60 -29.49
N LEU A 230 7.29 5.13 -28.57
CA LEU A 230 7.16 3.89 -27.77
C LEU A 230 5.80 3.76 -27.05
N LEU A 231 5.20 4.87 -26.58
CA LEU A 231 3.90 4.90 -25.90
C LEU A 231 2.73 4.58 -26.82
N SER A 232 2.84 4.91 -28.10
CA SER A 232 1.74 4.85 -29.06
C SER A 232 1.55 3.46 -29.69
N THR A 233 2.55 2.59 -29.63
CA THR A 233 2.60 1.37 -30.47
C THR A 233 2.67 0.06 -29.69
N MET A 234 2.94 0.07 -28.37
CA MET A 234 3.31 -1.15 -27.61
C MET A 234 2.63 -1.33 -26.25
N SER A 235 1.37 -0.93 -26.10
CA SER A 235 0.58 -1.02 -24.85
C SER A 235 0.37 -2.42 -24.25
N ASN A 236 0.81 -3.48 -24.94
CA ASN A 236 0.50 -4.87 -24.60
C ASN A 236 1.51 -5.52 -23.63
N PHE A 237 2.63 -4.86 -23.31
CA PHE A 237 3.60 -5.38 -22.34
C PHE A 237 3.36 -4.78 -20.97
N ASP A 238 3.07 -5.63 -19.97
CA ASP A 238 2.85 -5.17 -18.59
C ASP A 238 4.08 -4.45 -18.02
N LEU A 239 5.29 -4.95 -18.29
CA LEU A 239 6.56 -4.30 -17.91
C LEU A 239 6.70 -2.86 -18.44
N LEU A 240 6.07 -2.53 -19.57
CA LEU A 240 6.12 -1.17 -20.10
C LEU A 240 5.15 -0.23 -19.37
N LYS A 241 4.04 -0.74 -18.84
CA LYS A 241 3.08 0.07 -18.06
C LYS A 241 3.76 0.66 -16.82
N ASP A 242 4.55 -0.16 -16.15
CA ASP A 242 5.37 0.18 -14.99
C ASP A 242 6.37 1.30 -15.31
N ILE A 243 7.12 1.15 -16.40
CA ILE A 243 8.07 2.17 -16.87
C ILE A 243 7.33 3.47 -17.22
N PHE A 244 6.19 3.38 -17.89
CA PHE A 244 5.41 4.56 -18.26
C PHE A 244 4.84 5.28 -17.04
N TYR A 245 4.44 4.54 -16.00
CA TYR A 245 4.04 5.10 -14.73
C TYR A 245 5.20 5.81 -14.02
N ILE A 246 6.40 5.20 -14.03
CA ILE A 246 7.61 5.79 -13.44
C ILE A 246 8.03 7.07 -14.18
N VAL A 247 8.03 7.04 -15.52
CA VAL A 247 8.50 8.15 -16.35
C VAL A 247 7.46 9.28 -16.46
N ASP A 248 6.17 8.97 -16.43
CA ASP A 248 5.01 9.87 -16.46
C ASP A 248 5.21 11.21 -17.17
N LEU A 249 5.29 11.17 -18.50
CA LEU A 249 5.54 12.35 -19.33
C LEU A 249 4.52 13.50 -19.18
N SER A 250 3.39 13.28 -18.49
CA SER A 250 2.33 14.29 -18.33
C SER A 250 2.63 15.33 -17.25
N LYS A 251 3.47 15.00 -16.28
CA LYS A 251 3.79 15.87 -15.14
C LYS A 251 4.87 16.88 -15.46
N GLU A 252 4.80 18.06 -14.82
CA GLU A 252 5.91 19.01 -14.78
C GLU A 252 7.17 18.35 -14.18
N HIS A 253 8.35 18.65 -14.72
CA HIS A 253 9.59 17.95 -14.35
C HIS A 253 9.93 18.02 -12.85
N SER A 254 9.75 19.19 -12.22
CA SER A 254 10.04 19.39 -10.78
C SER A 254 9.20 18.48 -9.90
N LYS A 255 7.88 18.51 -10.12
CA LYS A 255 6.88 17.68 -9.43
C LYS A 255 7.08 16.19 -9.71
N TRP A 256 7.32 15.83 -10.98
CA TRP A 256 7.62 14.45 -11.35
C TRP A 256 8.84 13.91 -10.60
N LEU A 257 9.91 14.70 -10.48
CA LEU A 257 11.15 14.25 -9.83
C LEU A 257 10.93 13.97 -8.34
N GLU A 258 10.14 14.79 -7.66
CA GLU A 258 9.76 14.57 -6.26
C GLU A 258 8.88 13.31 -6.11
N ASP A 259 7.83 13.19 -6.92
CA ASP A 259 6.93 12.04 -6.92
C ASP A 259 7.68 10.73 -7.21
N ALA A 260 8.61 10.76 -8.18
CA ALA A 260 9.40 9.59 -8.57
C ALA A 260 10.30 9.13 -7.42
N LYS A 261 10.99 10.03 -6.72
CA LYS A 261 11.81 9.65 -5.55
C LYS A 261 10.99 8.95 -4.47
N VAL A 262 9.83 9.52 -4.13
CA VAL A 262 8.92 8.93 -3.15
C VAL A 262 8.42 7.55 -3.61
N LEU A 263 8.17 7.39 -4.91
CA LEU A 263 7.78 6.10 -5.49
C LEU A 263 8.91 5.06 -5.37
N PHE A 264 10.14 5.39 -5.74
CA PHE A 264 11.28 4.47 -5.64
C PHE A 264 11.57 4.05 -4.20
N GLU A 265 11.54 4.99 -3.26
CA GLU A 265 11.70 4.68 -1.83
C GLU A 265 10.60 3.72 -1.33
N TRP A 266 9.37 3.86 -1.83
CA TRP A 266 8.28 2.93 -1.51
C TRP A 266 8.50 1.56 -2.13
N ASN A 267 8.88 1.49 -3.41
CA ASN A 267 9.08 0.23 -4.13
C ASN A 267 10.17 -0.64 -3.50
N GLU A 268 11.27 -0.03 -3.04
CA GLU A 268 12.31 -0.77 -2.32
C GLU A 268 11.78 -1.36 -1.01
N LYS A 269 10.92 -0.63 -0.27
CA LYS A 269 10.25 -1.17 0.92
C LYS A 269 9.34 -2.35 0.57
N VAL A 270 8.53 -2.24 -0.49
CA VAL A 270 7.64 -3.33 -0.96
C VAL A 270 8.45 -4.56 -1.37
N LYS A 271 9.57 -4.38 -2.08
CA LYS A 271 10.47 -5.44 -2.51
C LYS A 271 11.12 -6.17 -1.33
N ILE A 272 11.67 -5.43 -0.36
CA ILE A 272 12.24 -6.00 0.86
C ILE A 272 11.16 -6.74 1.65
N TRP A 273 9.98 -6.15 1.82
CA TRP A 273 8.85 -6.76 2.50
C TRP A 273 8.43 -8.08 1.84
N SER A 274 8.23 -8.07 0.51
CA SER A 274 7.82 -9.23 -0.27
C SER A 274 8.82 -10.38 -0.17
N LYS A 275 10.14 -10.10 -0.29
CA LYS A 275 11.20 -11.11 -0.15
C LYS A 275 11.21 -11.79 1.23
N ASN A 276 10.98 -11.03 2.30
CA ASN A 276 10.99 -11.54 3.67
C ASN A 276 9.67 -12.19 4.11
N ARG A 277 8.63 -12.12 3.26
CA ARG A 277 7.28 -12.57 3.61
C ARG A 277 7.16 -14.10 3.70
N ASN A 278 7.90 -14.83 2.88
CA ASN A 278 7.86 -16.29 2.83
C ASN A 278 8.24 -16.94 4.16
N ASP A 279 9.20 -16.34 4.88
CA ASP A 279 9.71 -16.90 6.12
C ASP A 279 8.89 -16.48 7.35
N CYS A 280 8.28 -15.28 7.35
CA CYS A 280 7.69 -14.67 8.55
C CYS A 280 6.48 -13.75 8.28
N SER A 281 5.59 -14.16 7.35
CA SER A 281 4.48 -13.33 6.80
C SER A 281 3.68 -12.53 7.84
N GLY A 282 3.32 -13.10 8.99
CA GLY A 282 2.52 -12.39 10.00
C GLY A 282 3.17 -11.14 10.61
N SER A 283 4.44 -11.22 10.97
CA SER A 283 5.16 -10.09 11.58
C SER A 283 5.56 -9.03 10.55
N VAL A 284 5.92 -9.50 9.35
CA VAL A 284 6.38 -8.67 8.24
C VAL A 284 5.20 -7.91 7.61
N ASP A 285 4.04 -8.56 7.43
CA ASP A 285 2.80 -7.90 6.99
C ASP A 285 2.34 -6.83 7.98
N LYS A 286 2.39 -7.09 9.30
CA LYS A 286 2.04 -6.09 10.33
C LYS A 286 2.94 -4.85 10.27
N SER A 287 4.23 -5.05 10.05
CA SER A 287 5.20 -3.96 9.94
C SER A 287 4.95 -3.14 8.68
N MET A 288 4.59 -3.81 7.58
CA MET A 288 4.27 -3.15 6.32
C MET A 288 2.97 -2.35 6.39
N VAL A 289 1.95 -2.80 7.13
CA VAL A 289 0.75 -1.98 7.40
C VAL A 289 1.10 -0.69 8.13
N GLU A 290 1.99 -0.73 9.13
CA GLU A 290 2.43 0.49 9.80
C GLU A 290 3.19 1.42 8.85
N GLU A 291 4.03 0.86 8.00
CA GLU A 291 4.78 1.62 7.01
C GLU A 291 3.86 2.25 5.95
N SER A 292 2.81 1.53 5.53
CA SER A 292 1.72 2.07 4.72
C SER A 292 1.04 3.26 5.41
N ILE A 293 0.80 3.20 6.72
CA ILE A 293 0.22 4.32 7.47
C ILE A 293 1.17 5.53 7.49
N ARG A 294 2.48 5.30 7.70
CA ARG A 294 3.48 6.37 7.75
C ARG A 294 3.67 7.03 6.38
N ALA A 295 3.70 6.23 5.32
CA ALA A 295 3.86 6.66 3.95
C ALA A 295 2.56 7.15 3.28
N ARG A 296 1.44 7.13 4.02
CA ARG A 296 0.09 7.48 3.51
C ARG A 296 -0.34 6.64 2.30
N ARG A 297 0.05 5.37 2.27
CA ARG A 297 -0.30 4.37 1.26
C ARG A 297 -1.46 3.52 1.75
N TRP A 298 -2.64 4.16 1.85
CA TRP A 298 -3.78 3.59 2.54
C TRP A 298 -4.32 2.32 1.88
N ASP A 299 -4.52 2.34 0.56
CA ASP A 299 -5.01 1.18 -0.20
C ASP A 299 -4.05 -0.02 -0.11
N ASP A 300 -2.74 0.22 -0.10
CA ASP A 300 -1.74 -0.82 0.08
C ASP A 300 -1.90 -1.49 1.45
N GLY A 301 -2.02 -0.70 2.52
CA GLY A 301 -2.23 -1.25 3.86
C GLY A 301 -3.58 -1.98 4.01
N TRP A 302 -4.64 -1.50 3.34
CA TRP A 302 -5.92 -2.20 3.27
C TRP A 302 -5.82 -3.53 2.50
N CYS A 303 -5.06 -3.55 1.40
CA CYS A 303 -4.79 -4.75 0.64
C CYS A 303 -4.11 -5.81 1.52
N ILE A 304 -3.12 -5.40 2.32
CA ILE A 304 -2.44 -6.29 3.27
C ILE A 304 -3.42 -6.85 4.30
N TYR A 305 -4.33 -6.05 4.82
CA TYR A 305 -5.35 -6.56 5.75
C TYR A 305 -6.26 -7.63 5.11
N LYS A 306 -6.74 -7.40 3.89
CA LYS A 306 -7.68 -8.32 3.23
C LYS A 306 -7.00 -9.63 2.80
N LEU A 307 -5.81 -9.53 2.21
CA LEU A 307 -5.10 -10.66 1.58
C LEU A 307 -4.00 -11.26 2.46
N GLY A 308 -3.60 -10.56 3.51
CA GLY A 308 -2.53 -10.98 4.41
C GLY A 308 -2.91 -12.13 5.36
N SER A 309 -1.93 -12.51 6.17
CA SER A 309 -2.06 -13.63 7.11
C SER A 309 -3.04 -13.34 8.26
N LYS A 310 -3.44 -14.40 8.97
CA LYS A 310 -4.35 -14.32 10.13
C LYS A 310 -3.88 -13.33 11.20
N GLY A 311 -2.57 -13.21 11.43
CA GLY A 311 -2.03 -12.30 12.44
C GLY A 311 -2.36 -10.82 12.19
N VAL A 312 -2.44 -10.40 10.92
CA VAL A 312 -2.87 -9.04 10.55
C VAL A 312 -4.37 -8.87 10.73
N LYS A 313 -5.14 -9.89 10.39
CA LYS A 313 -6.61 -9.88 10.51
C LYS A 313 -7.09 -9.77 11.95
N GLU A 314 -6.27 -10.22 12.90
CA GLU A 314 -6.53 -10.11 14.34
C GLU A 314 -5.96 -8.82 14.96
N ASP A 315 -5.23 -7.99 14.20
CA ASP A 315 -4.63 -6.73 14.67
C ASP A 315 -5.55 -5.54 14.38
N PHE A 316 -6.76 -5.59 14.92
CA PHE A 316 -7.81 -4.59 14.64
C PHE A 316 -7.38 -3.16 14.96
N HIS A 317 -6.57 -2.98 16.00
CA HIS A 317 -6.02 -1.68 16.41
C HIS A 317 -5.38 -0.93 15.24
N LYS A 318 -4.41 -1.57 14.58
CA LYS A 318 -3.68 -0.95 13.46
C LYS A 318 -4.57 -0.68 12.26
N ILE A 319 -5.51 -1.57 11.98
CA ILE A 319 -6.40 -1.42 10.82
C ILE A 319 -7.44 -0.31 11.07
N CYS A 320 -7.97 -0.21 12.29
CA CYS A 320 -8.81 0.93 12.71
C CYS A 320 -8.06 2.26 12.52
N ILE A 321 -6.81 2.33 12.96
CA ILE A 321 -5.96 3.53 12.77
C ILE A 321 -5.78 3.85 11.29
N LEU A 322 -5.50 2.84 10.47
CA LEU A 322 -5.36 3.00 9.02
C LEU A 322 -6.63 3.61 8.41
N CYS A 323 -7.79 3.03 8.69
CA CYS A 323 -9.06 3.49 8.12
C CYS A 323 -9.42 4.90 8.58
N ILE A 324 -9.21 5.22 9.88
CA ILE A 324 -9.50 6.56 10.41
C ILE A 324 -8.59 7.61 9.78
N LYS A 325 -7.28 7.35 9.70
CA LYS A 325 -6.33 8.29 9.08
C LYS A 325 -6.61 8.49 7.59
N ALA A 326 -6.89 7.41 6.87
CA ALA A 326 -7.24 7.49 5.46
C ALA A 326 -8.53 8.29 5.23
N LEU A 327 -9.56 8.10 6.07
CA LEU A 327 -10.79 8.87 6.01
C LEU A 327 -10.55 10.36 6.26
N VAL A 328 -9.69 10.72 7.22
CA VAL A 328 -9.36 12.12 7.52
C VAL A 328 -8.61 12.77 6.35
N ASP A 329 -7.67 12.06 5.75
CA ASP A 329 -6.83 12.59 4.66
C ASP A 329 -7.58 12.66 3.32
N GLU A 330 -8.34 11.63 2.95
CA GLU A 330 -8.99 11.51 1.63
C GLU A 330 -10.45 11.96 1.61
N LYS A 331 -11.14 11.96 2.76
CA LYS A 331 -12.57 12.31 2.91
C LYS A 331 -13.52 11.46 2.04
N ASP A 332 -13.14 10.22 1.76
CA ASP A 332 -13.91 9.26 0.95
C ASP A 332 -14.78 8.32 1.81
N GLU A 333 -16.05 8.15 1.43
CA GLU A 333 -17.00 7.22 2.05
C GLU A 333 -16.55 5.76 2.01
N LEU A 334 -15.68 5.39 1.06
CA LEU A 334 -15.06 4.07 1.02
C LEU A 334 -14.39 3.71 2.36
N TRP A 335 -13.72 4.67 3.00
CA TRP A 335 -13.03 4.46 4.27
C TRP A 335 -13.97 4.34 5.46
N VAL A 336 -15.17 4.90 5.38
CA VAL A 336 -16.25 4.65 6.34
C VAL A 336 -16.66 3.18 6.25
N SER A 337 -16.93 2.67 5.05
CA SER A 337 -17.30 1.26 4.85
C SER A 337 -16.21 0.31 5.35
N ARG A 338 -14.95 0.59 5.01
CA ARG A 338 -13.79 -0.21 5.42
C ARG A 338 -13.61 -0.22 6.95
N LEU A 339 -13.80 0.92 7.62
CA LEU A 339 -13.77 0.99 9.08
C LEU A 339 -14.88 0.13 9.70
N LEU A 340 -16.12 0.25 9.20
CA LEU A 340 -17.25 -0.51 9.71
C LEU A 340 -17.07 -2.02 9.54
N ASP A 341 -16.44 -2.48 8.45
CA ASP A 341 -16.07 -3.88 8.25
C ASP A 341 -15.13 -4.40 9.34
N VAL A 342 -14.14 -3.58 9.74
CA VAL A 342 -13.15 -3.92 10.78
C VAL A 342 -13.81 -3.96 12.15
N LEU A 343 -14.65 -2.97 12.47
CA LEU A 343 -15.42 -2.92 13.71
C LEU A 343 -16.34 -4.14 13.84
N GLU A 344 -17.04 -4.51 12.75
CA GLU A 344 -17.90 -5.70 12.73
C GLU A 344 -17.12 -6.99 12.95
N ALA A 345 -16.00 -7.17 12.23
CA ALA A 345 -15.17 -8.36 12.36
C ALA A 345 -14.69 -8.55 13.80
N ALA A 346 -14.29 -7.47 14.48
CA ALA A 346 -13.78 -7.54 15.83
C ALA A 346 -14.87 -7.77 16.88
N ILE A 347 -15.99 -7.02 16.81
CA ILE A 347 -17.12 -7.18 17.73
C ILE A 347 -17.71 -8.59 17.60
N SER A 348 -17.73 -9.16 16.39
CA SER A 348 -18.20 -10.52 16.15
C SER A 348 -17.34 -11.61 16.81
N MET A 349 -16.11 -11.30 17.24
CA MET A 349 -15.31 -12.23 18.04
C MET A 349 -15.83 -12.39 19.48
N ASN A 350 -16.71 -11.49 19.93
CA ASN A 350 -17.31 -11.48 21.27
C ASN A 350 -16.27 -11.56 22.40
N LYS A 351 -15.13 -10.88 22.22
CA LYS A 351 -14.06 -10.78 23.23
C LYS A 351 -14.07 -9.37 23.82
N VAL A 352 -14.35 -9.28 25.11
CA VAL A 352 -14.49 -8.00 25.84
C VAL A 352 -13.25 -7.13 25.71
N ASP A 353 -12.05 -7.69 25.88
CA ASP A 353 -10.80 -6.91 25.81
C ASP A 353 -10.58 -6.30 24.42
N ILE A 354 -10.80 -7.09 23.35
CA ILE A 354 -10.69 -6.60 21.96
C ILE A 354 -11.71 -5.51 21.67
N CYS A 355 -12.94 -5.67 22.17
CA CYS A 355 -13.99 -4.66 22.03
C CYS A 355 -13.58 -3.35 22.70
N CYS A 356 -13.08 -3.40 23.95
CA CYS A 356 -12.57 -2.22 24.66
C CYS A 356 -11.42 -1.55 23.91
N ASP A 357 -10.43 -2.31 23.41
CA ASP A 357 -9.29 -1.74 22.68
C ASP A 357 -9.75 -0.95 21.44
N ILE A 358 -10.72 -1.49 20.69
CA ILE A 358 -11.27 -0.84 19.50
C ILE A 358 -12.11 0.38 19.85
N ILE A 359 -12.84 0.33 20.97
CA ILE A 359 -13.57 1.48 21.47
C ILE A 359 -12.60 2.62 21.75
N ASP A 360 -11.49 2.35 22.46
CA ASP A 360 -10.46 3.36 22.72
C ASP A 360 -9.90 3.90 21.39
N ASP A 361 -9.56 3.04 20.43
CA ASP A 361 -9.02 3.48 19.14
C ASP A 361 -9.92 4.37 18.31
N LEU A 362 -11.21 4.02 18.30
CA LEU A 362 -12.23 4.76 17.58
C LEU A 362 -12.44 6.12 18.24
N PHE A 363 -12.71 6.14 19.54
CA PHE A 363 -13.10 7.35 20.25
C PHE A 363 -11.95 8.33 20.48
N ASP A 364 -10.70 7.87 20.51
CA ASP A 364 -9.53 8.75 20.57
C ASP A 364 -9.34 9.60 19.30
N ARG A 365 -9.99 9.23 18.19
CA ARG A 365 -9.76 9.86 16.87
C ARG A 365 -11.04 10.23 16.12
N ILE A 366 -12.22 9.83 16.60
CA ILE A 366 -13.49 10.13 15.92
C ILE A 366 -13.80 11.64 15.89
N ASN A 367 -13.25 12.41 16.84
CA ASN A 367 -13.45 13.85 16.94
C ASN A 367 -12.79 14.66 15.81
N ILE A 368 -11.77 14.12 15.12
CA ILE A 368 -11.14 14.79 13.98
C ILE A 368 -11.81 14.46 12.64
N ILE A 369 -12.77 13.53 12.63
CA ILE A 369 -13.54 13.16 11.44
C ILE A 369 -14.67 14.17 11.26
N ASP A 370 -14.95 14.58 10.01
CA ASP A 370 -16.06 15.46 9.66
C ASP A 370 -17.41 14.91 10.17
N GLU A 371 -18.29 15.79 10.67
CA GLU A 371 -19.52 15.42 11.42
C GLU A 371 -20.42 14.44 10.65
N LYS A 372 -20.58 14.63 9.33
CA LYS A 372 -21.36 13.73 8.47
C LYS A 372 -20.92 12.27 8.62
N TYR A 373 -19.62 12.01 8.50
CA TYR A 373 -19.07 10.65 8.60
C TYR A 373 -19.03 10.17 10.04
N ARG A 374 -18.73 11.07 10.98
CA ARG A 374 -18.69 10.80 12.42
C ARG A 374 -20.03 10.22 12.91
N PHE A 375 -21.15 10.86 12.55
CA PHE A 375 -22.49 10.39 12.90
C PHE A 375 -22.76 8.99 12.35
N THR A 376 -22.47 8.75 11.06
CA THR A 376 -22.65 7.44 10.42
C THR A 376 -21.85 6.36 11.13
N ILE A 377 -20.57 6.61 11.41
CA ILE A 377 -19.68 5.66 12.08
C ILE A 377 -20.19 5.34 13.49
N LEU A 378 -20.53 6.37 14.28
CA LEU A 378 -21.03 6.19 15.65
C LEU A 378 -22.37 5.45 15.68
N SER A 379 -23.29 5.77 14.77
CA SER A 379 -24.58 5.09 14.67
C SER A 379 -24.43 3.60 14.39
N GLU A 380 -23.60 3.24 13.42
CA GLU A 380 -23.36 1.83 13.08
C GLU A 380 -22.52 1.11 14.15
N PHE A 381 -21.54 1.78 14.74
CA PHE A 381 -20.77 1.24 15.87
C PHE A 381 -21.70 0.90 17.05
N ILE A 382 -22.57 1.83 17.46
CA ILE A 382 -23.51 1.64 18.57
C ILE A 382 -24.47 0.46 18.29
N LYS A 383 -25.02 0.37 17.07
CA LYS A 383 -25.85 -0.78 16.68
C LYS A 383 -25.12 -2.11 16.85
N LYS A 384 -23.83 -2.18 16.51
CA LYS A 384 -23.04 -3.41 16.60
C LYS A 384 -22.64 -3.73 18.04
N VAL A 385 -22.17 -2.75 18.81
CA VAL A 385 -21.71 -2.94 20.19
C VAL A 385 -22.85 -3.26 21.16
N SER A 386 -24.10 -2.92 20.80
CA SER A 386 -25.31 -3.24 21.59
C SER A 386 -25.43 -4.70 22.04
N ARG A 387 -24.86 -5.62 21.26
CA ARG A 387 -24.84 -7.05 21.57
C ARG A 387 -23.91 -7.42 22.73
N MET A 388 -22.97 -6.53 23.06
CA MET A 388 -21.97 -6.69 24.11
C MET A 388 -22.29 -5.89 25.37
N GLU A 389 -23.36 -5.08 25.37
CA GLU A 389 -23.79 -4.24 26.50
C GLU A 389 -24.35 -5.03 27.69
N GLY A 390 -24.43 -6.35 27.60
CA GLY A 390 -24.64 -7.22 28.76
C GLY A 390 -23.40 -7.33 29.66
N ASP A 391 -22.20 -6.97 29.18
CA ASP A 391 -20.97 -6.98 29.96
C ASP A 391 -20.70 -5.60 30.58
N GLU A 392 -20.62 -5.54 31.91
CA GLU A 392 -20.44 -4.29 32.64
C GLU A 392 -19.11 -3.58 32.37
N LYS A 393 -18.06 -4.32 31.98
CA LYS A 393 -16.79 -3.71 31.57
C LYS A 393 -17.02 -2.89 30.29
N VAL A 394 -17.76 -3.46 29.33
CA VAL A 394 -18.10 -2.79 28.07
C VAL A 394 -18.98 -1.57 28.35
N VAL A 395 -20.04 -1.72 29.15
CA VAL A 395 -20.92 -0.60 29.54
C VAL A 395 -20.12 0.55 30.14
N ASN A 396 -19.35 0.28 31.20
CA ASN A 396 -18.52 1.29 31.85
C ASN A 396 -17.57 1.98 30.86
N HIS A 397 -16.97 1.20 29.96
CA HIS A 397 -16.02 1.70 28.98
C HIS A 397 -16.68 2.59 27.93
N ILE A 398 -17.86 2.22 27.41
CA ILE A 398 -18.66 3.04 26.47
C ILE A 398 -19.03 4.38 27.12
N ILE A 399 -19.55 4.37 28.35
CA ILE A 399 -19.92 5.59 29.08
C ILE A 399 -18.70 6.51 29.22
N ARG A 400 -17.55 5.94 29.63
CA ARG A 400 -16.30 6.68 29.81
C ARG A 400 -15.82 7.35 28.52
N VAL A 401 -15.80 6.63 27.40
CA VAL A 401 -15.28 7.20 26.14
C VAL A 401 -16.25 8.19 25.50
N ILE A 402 -17.56 7.97 25.60
CA ILE A 402 -18.56 8.92 25.11
C ILE A 402 -18.52 10.20 25.94
N SER A 403 -18.40 10.10 27.27
CA SER A 403 -18.21 11.27 28.14
C SER A 403 -17.01 12.13 27.71
N ARG A 404 -15.88 11.48 27.37
CA ARG A 404 -14.71 12.21 26.83
C ARG A 404 -14.98 12.84 25.48
N LEU A 405 -15.64 12.12 24.57
CA LEU A 405 -16.01 12.63 23.24
C LEU A 405 -16.88 13.87 23.36
N CYS A 406 -17.91 13.85 24.22
CA CYS A 406 -18.81 14.98 24.46
C CYS A 406 -18.07 16.27 24.86
N ARG A 407 -16.89 16.20 25.47
CA ARG A 407 -16.09 17.41 25.78
C ARG A 407 -15.60 18.15 24.54
N THR A 408 -15.45 17.44 23.43
CA THR A 408 -14.90 17.96 22.18
C THR A 408 -15.94 18.24 21.11
N CYS A 409 -17.11 17.60 21.19
CA CYS A 409 -18.20 17.75 20.21
C CYS A 409 -19.55 18.07 20.87
N ASN A 410 -19.55 18.75 22.02
CA ASN A 410 -20.81 19.16 22.66
C ASN A 410 -21.68 19.99 21.70
N GLY A 411 -22.98 19.69 21.66
CA GLY A 411 -23.95 20.39 20.81
C GLY A 411 -23.99 19.94 19.34
N THR A 412 -23.36 18.82 18.98
CA THR A 412 -23.52 18.19 17.65
C THR A 412 -24.53 17.04 17.68
N GLU A 413 -25.11 16.72 16.52
CA GLU A 413 -26.06 15.61 16.36
C GLU A 413 -25.45 14.26 16.78
N ALA A 414 -24.17 14.02 16.45
CA ALA A 414 -23.46 12.83 16.91
C ALA A 414 -23.35 12.76 18.44
N CYS A 415 -23.11 13.90 19.09
CA CYS A 415 -23.03 13.97 20.55
C CYS A 415 -24.37 13.67 21.21
N GLU A 416 -25.45 14.27 20.71
CA GLU A 416 -26.82 14.02 21.21
C GLU A 416 -27.18 12.54 21.07
N PHE A 417 -26.94 11.94 19.91
CA PHE A 417 -27.16 10.52 19.67
C PHE A 417 -26.38 9.62 20.64
N CYS A 418 -25.10 9.93 20.89
CA CYS A 418 -24.29 9.18 21.85
C CYS A 418 -24.79 9.34 23.30
N VAL A 419 -25.23 10.54 23.70
CA VAL A 419 -25.79 10.80 25.03
C VAL A 419 -27.09 10.00 25.26
N ASP A 420 -27.96 9.96 24.26
CA ASP A 420 -29.21 9.19 24.32
C ASP A 420 -28.93 7.70 24.46
N HIS A 421 -27.97 7.19 23.70
CA HIS A 421 -27.53 5.81 23.81
C HIS A 421 -26.94 5.51 25.20
N VAL A 422 -26.03 6.35 25.72
CA VAL A 422 -25.48 6.18 27.08
C VAL A 422 -26.59 6.20 28.14
N THR A 423 -27.57 7.08 27.99
CA THR A 423 -28.72 7.14 28.90
C THR A 423 -29.50 5.82 28.87
N SER A 424 -29.71 5.24 27.68
CA SER A 424 -30.38 3.96 27.51
C SER A 424 -29.64 2.81 28.17
N ILE A 425 -28.33 2.66 27.90
CA ILE A 425 -27.53 1.56 28.48
C ILE A 425 -27.41 1.68 30.00
N TYR A 426 -27.30 2.91 30.52
CA TYR A 426 -27.25 3.13 31.97
C TYR A 426 -28.55 2.73 32.64
N ASN A 427 -29.70 3.09 32.06
CA ASN A 427 -31.01 2.71 32.60
C ASN A 427 -31.23 1.19 32.57
N GLU A 428 -30.76 0.52 31.53
CA GLU A 428 -30.81 -0.95 31.44
C GLU A 428 -29.88 -1.62 32.46
N TRP A 429 -28.63 -1.16 32.55
CA TRP A 429 -27.67 -1.62 33.55
C TRP A 429 -28.22 -1.44 34.96
N LYS A 430 -28.81 -0.27 35.25
CA LYS A 430 -29.49 0.04 36.52
C LYS A 430 -30.57 -0.99 36.79
N ARG A 431 -31.54 -1.18 35.89
CA ARG A 431 -32.63 -2.15 36.06
C ARG A 431 -32.15 -3.56 36.40
N ASN A 432 -31.04 -3.98 35.79
CA ASN A 432 -30.50 -5.33 35.95
C ASN A 432 -29.67 -5.50 37.24
N ASN A 433 -29.09 -4.42 37.78
CA ASN A 433 -28.19 -4.47 38.94
C ASN A 433 -28.78 -3.86 40.22
N THR A 434 -29.84 -3.06 40.14
CA THR A 434 -30.50 -2.43 41.28
C THR A 434 -31.76 -3.19 41.74
N GLY A 435 -31.77 -4.51 41.58
CA GLY A 435 -32.88 -5.38 41.96
C GLY A 435 -33.20 -5.35 43.47
N GLY A 436 -34.48 -5.53 43.82
CA GLY A 436 -35.04 -5.31 45.16
C GLY A 436 -34.33 -6.05 46.32
N PHE A 437 -34.62 -5.56 47.54
CA PHE A 437 -34.05 -5.76 48.88
C PHE A 437 -33.30 -7.06 49.25
N PHE A 438 -33.40 -8.16 48.50
CA PHE A 438 -32.83 -9.46 48.84
C PHE A 438 -31.56 -9.86 48.07
N PHE A 439 -31.20 -9.21 46.95
CA PHE A 439 -29.95 -9.54 46.23
C PHE A 439 -29.36 -8.30 45.52
N LYS A 440 -28.84 -7.32 46.27
CA LYS A 440 -27.98 -6.27 45.71
C LYS A 440 -26.64 -6.89 45.30
N HIS A 441 -26.38 -7.00 44.01
CA HIS A 441 -25.08 -7.46 43.52
C HIS A 441 -24.20 -6.23 43.28
N HIS A 442 -23.24 -5.97 44.16
CA HIS A 442 -22.27 -4.90 43.96
C HIS A 442 -21.26 -5.32 42.89
N SER A 443 -21.33 -4.67 41.74
CA SER A 443 -20.38 -4.85 40.65
C SER A 443 -19.03 -4.19 40.98
N LYS A 444 -17.93 -4.76 40.48
CA LYS A 444 -16.62 -4.11 40.53
C LYS A 444 -16.56 -2.79 39.73
N TYR A 445 -17.48 -2.58 38.79
CA TYR A 445 -17.55 -1.37 37.96
C TYR A 445 -18.62 -0.38 38.43
N GLU A 446 -19.44 -0.73 39.43
CA GLU A 446 -20.56 0.09 39.90
C GLU A 446 -20.14 1.54 40.18
N THR A 447 -19.08 1.71 41.00
CA THR A 447 -18.57 3.04 41.35
C THR A 447 -18.07 3.79 40.11
N GLU A 448 -17.38 3.12 39.18
CA GLU A 448 -16.87 3.76 37.96
C GLU A 448 -17.99 4.19 37.02
N ILE A 449 -19.05 3.38 36.89
CA ILE A 449 -20.21 3.69 36.07
C ILE A 449 -20.90 4.95 36.59
N PHE A 450 -21.16 5.04 37.89
CA PHE A 450 -21.74 6.25 38.48
C PHE A 450 -20.84 7.47 38.28
N GLU A 451 -19.52 7.32 38.47
CA GLU A 451 -18.57 8.42 38.27
C GLU A 451 -18.59 8.92 36.82
N ASN A 452 -18.58 8.00 35.85
CA ASN A 452 -18.58 8.33 34.43
C ASN A 452 -19.91 8.94 33.98
N MET A 453 -21.05 8.49 34.52
CA MET A 453 -22.36 9.11 34.26
C MET A 453 -22.45 10.53 34.82
N MET A 454 -21.94 10.74 36.05
CA MET A 454 -21.82 12.09 36.61
C MET A 454 -20.91 12.98 35.76
N ASP A 455 -19.82 12.43 35.20
CA ASP A 455 -18.94 13.14 34.28
C ASP A 455 -19.68 13.62 33.04
N LEU A 456 -20.43 12.70 32.43
CA LEU A 456 -21.20 12.96 31.22
C LEU A 456 -22.19 14.10 31.45
N TYR A 457 -23.02 14.00 32.49
CA TYR A 457 -24.04 15.01 32.76
C TYR A 457 -23.45 16.35 33.21
N CYS A 458 -22.29 16.36 33.87
CA CYS A 458 -21.53 17.58 34.08
C CYS A 458 -21.02 18.18 32.75
N THR A 459 -20.54 17.35 31.83
CA THR A 459 -19.97 17.77 30.54
C THR A 459 -21.02 18.37 29.61
N ILE A 460 -22.22 17.79 29.57
CA ILE A 460 -23.34 18.30 28.76
C ILE A 460 -24.23 19.29 29.52
N GLU A 461 -23.84 19.66 30.74
CA GLU A 461 -24.54 20.62 31.61
C GLU A 461 -26.00 20.25 31.97
N ASP A 462 -26.35 18.95 31.97
CA ASP A 462 -27.68 18.45 32.37
C ASP A 462 -27.75 18.21 33.88
N SER A 463 -28.07 19.28 34.61
CA SER A 463 -28.16 19.25 36.08
C SER A 463 -29.25 18.32 36.61
N ASN A 464 -30.35 18.16 35.86
CA ASN A 464 -31.47 17.31 36.28
C ASN A 464 -31.09 15.83 36.23
N LYS A 465 -30.49 15.39 35.12
CA LYS A 465 -30.00 14.01 35.01
C LYS A 465 -28.84 13.75 35.97
N PHE A 466 -27.97 14.73 36.21
CA PHE A 466 -26.91 14.63 37.23
C PHE A 466 -27.47 14.35 38.62
N VAL A 467 -28.49 15.09 39.04
CA VAL A 467 -29.16 14.86 40.33
C VAL A 467 -29.88 13.50 40.36
N GLY A 468 -30.42 13.04 39.23
CA GLY A 468 -30.92 11.67 39.07
C GLY A 468 -29.88 10.60 39.42
N VAL A 469 -28.67 10.72 38.87
CA VAL A 469 -27.55 9.79 39.18
C VAL A 469 -27.15 9.88 40.67
N CYS A 470 -27.19 11.07 41.27
CA CYS A 470 -26.94 11.24 42.70
C CYS A 470 -27.97 10.52 43.58
N ARG A 471 -29.25 10.50 43.17
CA ARG A 471 -30.29 9.73 43.86
C ARG A 471 -30.02 8.23 43.74
N ASP A 472 -29.65 7.78 42.56
CA ASP A 472 -29.32 6.37 42.30
C ASP A 472 -28.14 5.89 43.16
N LEU A 473 -27.11 6.71 43.32
CA LEU A 473 -25.97 6.45 44.23
C LEU A 473 -26.43 6.20 45.68
N VAL A 474 -27.38 7.00 46.18
CA VAL A 474 -27.91 6.88 47.55
C VAL A 474 -28.79 5.63 47.68
N GLU A 475 -29.66 5.37 46.71
CA GLU A 475 -30.55 4.19 46.73
C GLU A 475 -29.76 2.87 46.70
N ASN A 476 -28.62 2.86 46.03
CA ASN A 476 -27.75 1.69 45.94
C ASN A 476 -26.77 1.51 47.10
N ASP A 477 -26.66 2.50 48.00
CA ASP A 477 -25.64 2.53 49.08
C ASP A 477 -24.20 2.46 48.52
N THR A 478 -23.99 3.08 47.36
CA THR A 478 -22.69 3.07 46.69
C THR A 478 -21.73 4.04 47.37
N LYS A 479 -20.47 3.60 47.56
CA LYS A 479 -19.44 4.43 48.18
C LYS A 479 -19.08 5.65 47.32
N ILE A 480 -19.28 6.85 47.87
CA ILE A 480 -18.89 8.10 47.23
C ILE A 480 -17.38 8.31 47.38
N ASN A 481 -16.67 8.37 46.25
CA ASN A 481 -15.24 8.64 46.23
C ASN A 481 -14.93 10.15 46.21
N LYS A 482 -13.65 10.51 46.28
CA LYS A 482 -13.21 11.92 46.33
C LYS A 482 -13.60 12.70 45.07
N GLU A 483 -13.60 12.07 43.89
CA GLU A 483 -13.87 12.73 42.62
C GLU A 483 -15.37 12.99 42.44
N MET A 484 -16.22 12.01 42.77
CA MET A 484 -17.66 12.18 42.88
C MET A 484 -18.02 13.31 43.84
N SER A 485 -17.39 13.36 45.02
CA SER A 485 -17.65 14.40 46.03
C SER A 485 -17.36 15.81 45.48
N LYS A 486 -16.25 16.00 44.75
CA LYS A 486 -15.94 17.28 44.11
C LYS A 486 -16.98 17.68 43.07
N ARG A 487 -17.47 16.72 42.28
CA ARG A 487 -18.48 16.96 41.24
C ARG A 487 -19.83 17.34 41.83
N ILE A 488 -20.26 16.63 42.89
CA ILE A 488 -21.45 16.97 43.68
C ILE A 488 -21.35 18.40 44.20
N GLN A 489 -20.22 18.76 44.81
CA GLN A 489 -19.98 20.11 45.31
C GLN A 489 -20.02 21.16 44.19
N ASN A 490 -19.43 20.87 43.03
CA ASN A 490 -19.40 21.80 41.90
C ASN A 490 -20.81 22.09 41.36
N VAL A 491 -21.63 21.06 41.15
CA VAL A 491 -23.02 21.22 40.70
C VAL A 491 -23.84 21.94 41.77
N HIS A 492 -23.72 21.55 43.05
CA HIS A 492 -24.39 22.23 44.16
C HIS A 492 -24.07 23.73 44.22
N ASN A 493 -22.81 24.12 44.03
CA ASN A 493 -22.43 25.53 44.04
C ASN A 493 -23.00 26.32 42.86
N LYS A 494 -23.30 25.66 41.73
CA LYS A 494 -23.93 26.28 40.56
C LYS A 494 -25.44 26.41 40.71
N THR A 495 -26.10 25.46 41.39
CA THR A 495 -27.57 25.41 41.50
C THR A 495 -28.12 26.00 42.80
N CYS A 496 -27.40 25.94 43.92
CA CYS A 496 -27.85 26.51 45.20
C CYS A 496 -27.49 28.00 45.33
N ASN A 497 -28.46 28.88 45.08
CA ASN A 497 -28.29 30.34 45.29
C ASN A 497 -28.14 30.76 46.77
N ASN A 498 -28.64 29.95 47.71
CA ASN A 498 -28.71 30.31 49.14
C ASN A 498 -27.56 29.75 50.02
N CYS A 499 -26.72 28.87 49.47
CA CYS A 499 -25.66 28.21 50.23
C CYS A 499 -24.35 29.05 50.31
N CYS A 500 -24.26 30.16 49.57
CA CYS A 500 -23.04 30.92 49.32
C CYS A 500 -22.60 31.93 50.40
N LYS A 501 -23.10 31.87 51.64
CA LYS A 501 -22.75 32.88 52.67
C LYS A 501 -21.55 32.56 53.57
N ASN A 502 -20.90 31.39 53.46
CA ASN A 502 -19.64 31.11 54.17
C ASN A 502 -18.78 30.08 53.39
N PRO A 503 -17.76 30.51 52.61
CA PRO A 503 -17.01 29.61 51.72
C PRO A 503 -15.95 28.72 52.41
N THR A 504 -15.74 28.83 53.73
CA THR A 504 -14.50 28.34 54.35
C THR A 504 -14.60 27.18 55.34
N GLU A 505 -15.77 26.62 55.66
CA GLU A 505 -15.84 25.61 56.74
C GLU A 505 -16.60 24.30 56.49
N THR A 506 -17.23 24.09 55.34
CA THR A 506 -17.88 22.80 55.07
C THR A 506 -16.98 21.90 54.21
N ARG A 507 -16.16 21.09 54.88
CA ARG A 507 -16.14 19.65 54.51
C ARG A 507 -17.53 19.11 54.88
N SER A 508 -18.57 19.55 54.17
CA SER A 508 -19.94 19.10 54.43
C SER A 508 -19.99 17.61 54.19
N ASN A 509 -20.69 16.92 55.08
CA ASN A 509 -20.98 15.51 54.93
C ASN A 509 -21.64 15.34 53.54
N ASN A 510 -21.16 14.42 52.70
CA ASN A 510 -21.72 14.20 51.35
C ASN A 510 -23.25 14.01 51.41
N GLN A 511 -23.76 13.49 52.52
CA GLN A 511 -25.20 13.37 52.79
C GLN A 511 -25.93 14.71 52.88
N GLU A 512 -25.35 15.74 53.50
CA GLU A 512 -25.94 17.09 53.60
C GLU A 512 -25.96 17.79 52.23
N LEU A 513 -24.89 17.63 51.44
CA LEU A 513 -24.84 18.16 50.07
C LEU A 513 -25.90 17.52 49.17
N LEU A 514 -26.05 16.21 49.27
CA LEU A 514 -27.04 15.46 48.50
C LEU A 514 -28.47 15.85 48.90
N SER A 515 -28.77 16.01 50.20
CA SER A 515 -30.09 16.49 50.63
C SER A 515 -30.42 17.88 50.08
N HIS A 516 -29.46 18.81 50.11
CA HIS A 516 -29.67 20.16 49.56
C HIS A 516 -29.91 20.13 48.04
N LEU A 517 -29.15 19.31 47.31
CA LEU A 517 -29.36 19.14 45.87
C LEU A 517 -30.76 18.60 45.57
N PHE A 518 -31.24 17.61 46.33
CA PHE A 518 -32.57 17.02 46.11
C PHE A 518 -33.71 18.00 46.39
N ASP A 519 -33.57 18.85 47.42
CA ASP A 519 -34.57 19.87 47.77
C ASP A 519 -34.64 20.98 46.72
N SER A 520 -33.48 21.42 46.20
CA SER A 520 -33.38 22.51 45.21
C SER A 520 -33.93 22.20 43.81
N THR A 521 -34.17 20.92 43.50
CA THR A 521 -34.70 20.46 42.20
C THR A 521 -36.19 20.12 42.20
N ASN A 522 -36.88 20.24 43.35
CA ASN A 522 -38.33 20.03 43.48
C ASN A 522 -39.14 21.35 43.47
N GLU A 523 -38.47 22.48 43.25
CA GLU A 523 -39.05 23.79 42.91
C GLU A 523 -38.96 24.03 41.40
#